data_AF-K2CQJ4-F1
#
_entry.id   AF-K2CQJ4-F1
#
_cell.length_a   1.000
_cell.length_b   1.000
_cell.length_c   1.000
_cell.angle_alpha   90.00
_cell.angle_beta   90.00
_cell.angle_gamma   90.00
#
_symmetry.space_group_name_H-M   'P 1'
#
loop_
_entity.id
_entity.type
_entity.pdbx_description
1 polymer ?
#
loop_
_entity_poly.entity_id
_entity_poly.type
_entity_poly.pdbx_seq_one_letter_code
_entity_poly.pdbx_strand_id
1 'polypeptide(L)' 'GKKMAGRLGNKKVTIKGLKIVEVSTDKKELKVSGPVPGARNSEIILKVL' A
#
# COMPACT_ATOMS: atom_id res chain seq x y z
N GLY A 1 -22.09 -5.39 -16.91
CA GLY A 1 -23.08 -4.58 -16.16
C GLY A 1 -22.48 -3.24 -15.78
N LYS A 2 -23.29 -2.17 -15.75
CA LYS A 2 -22.86 -0.81 -15.38
C LYS A 2 -22.65 -0.71 -13.86
N LYS A 3 -21.58 -0.06 -13.40
CA LYS A 3 -21.38 0.23 -11.97
C LYS A 3 -22.37 1.29 -11.52
N MET A 4 -23.09 1.05 -10.42
CA MET A 4 -24.06 1.97 -9.83
C MET A 4 -23.54 2.57 -8.52
N ALA A 5 -24.21 3.60 -8.01
CA ALA A 5 -23.84 4.29 -6.77
C ALA A 5 -23.85 3.33 -5.55
N GLY A 6 -22.95 3.59 -4.60
CA GLY A 6 -22.80 2.83 -3.36
C GLY A 6 -21.58 3.30 -2.57
N ARG A 7 -21.33 2.67 -1.42
CA ARG A 7 -20.14 2.98 -0.60
C ARG A 7 -18.86 2.58 -1.34
N LEU A 8 -17.96 3.55 -1.53
CA LEU A 8 -16.63 3.35 -2.10
C LEU A 8 -15.60 3.09 -1.00
N GLY A 9 -14.59 2.27 -1.28
CA GLY A 9 -13.50 1.98 -0.35
C GLY A 9 -13.77 0.76 0.54
N ASN A 10 -13.01 0.66 1.64
CA ASN A 10 -12.99 -0.47 2.57
C ASN A 10 -12.81 -1.84 1.87
N LYS A 11 -11.96 -1.89 0.85
CA LYS A 11 -11.58 -3.11 0.13
C LYS A 11 -10.07 -3.27 0.21
N LYS A 12 -9.61 -4.49 0.44
CA LYS A 12 -8.19 -4.83 0.39
C LYS A 12 -7.73 -4.77 -1.06
N VAL A 13 -6.78 -3.89 -1.34
CA VAL A 13 -6.16 -3.75 -2.67
C VAL A 13 -4.65 -3.97 -2.55
N THR A 14 -4.02 -4.44 -3.63
CA THR A 14 -2.58 -4.67 -3.69
C THR A 14 -2.03 -3.99 -4.92
N ILE A 15 -1.07 -3.09 -4.72
CA ILE A 15 -0.33 -2.45 -5.80
C ILE A 15 0.95 -3.27 -6.02
N LYS A 16 1.20 -3.67 -7.27
CA LYS A 16 2.39 -4.43 -7.66
C LYS A 16 3.42 -3.49 -8.31
N GLY A 17 4.69 -3.90 -8.30
CA GLY A 17 5.77 -3.17 -8.97
C GLY A 17 6.34 -1.98 -8.20
N LEU A 18 5.99 -1.82 -6.92
CA LEU A 18 6.64 -0.85 -6.03
C LEU A 18 8.05 -1.36 -5.69
N LYS A 19 9.04 -0.46 -5.71
CA LYS A 19 10.43 -0.76 -5.35
C LYS A 19 10.73 -0.26 -3.93
N ILE A 20 11.51 -1.02 -3.19
CA ILE A 20 12.07 -0.56 -1.92
C ILE A 20 13.30 0.28 -2.26
N VAL A 21 13.27 1.56 -1.88
CA VAL A 21 14.32 2.54 -2.19
C VAL A 21 15.39 2.52 -1.10
N GLU A 22 14.97 2.39 0.16
CA GLU A 22 15.87 2.43 1.30
C GLU A 22 15.29 1.62 2.46
N VAL A 23 16.18 0.95 3.19
CA VAL A 23 15.88 0.24 4.43
C VAL A 23 16.72 0.86 5.53
N SER A 24 16.09 1.60 6.44
CA SER A 24 16.77 2.13 7.62
C SER A 24 16.44 1.25 8.81
N THR A 25 17.39 0.38 9.18
CA THR A 25 17.27 -0.51 10.34
C THR A 25 17.27 0.27 11.66
N ASP A 26 18.01 1.38 11.72
CA ASP A 26 18.14 2.20 12.92
C ASP A 26 16.81 2.86 13.30
N LYS A 27 16.09 3.37 12.30
CA LYS A 27 14.78 4.02 12.47
C LYS A 27 13.61 3.04 12.36
N LYS A 28 13.86 1.79 11.98
CA LYS A 28 12.83 0.79 11.62
C LYS A 28 11.88 1.30 10.53
N GLU A 29 12.43 2.01 9.56
CA GLU A 29 11.68 2.64 8.48
C GLU A 29 12.04 2.03 7.12
N LEU A 30 11.03 1.92 6.25
CA LEU A 30 11.17 1.45 4.87
C LEU A 30 10.67 2.55 3.93
N LYS A 31 11.53 3.02 3.02
CA LYS A 31 11.11 3.93 1.96
C LYS A 31 10.73 3.14 0.72
N VAL A 32 9.51 3.34 0.25
CA VAL A 32 8.96 2.67 -0.92
C VAL A 32 8.71 3.70 -2.01
N SER A 33 8.99 3.34 -3.27
CA SER A 33 8.74 4.19 -4.41
C SER A 33 7.23 4.26 -4.69
N GLY A 34 6.63 5.44 -4.60
CA GLY A 34 5.26 5.68 -5.06
C GLY A 34 4.16 5.49 -4.00
N PRO A 35 2.90 5.41 -4.43
CA PRO A 35 1.75 5.41 -3.53
C PRO A 35 1.53 4.06 -2.87
N VAL A 36 1.26 4.08 -1.56
CA VAL A 36 0.89 2.90 -0.76
C VAL A 36 -0.62 2.91 -0.53
N PRO A 37 -1.33 1.80 -0.79
CA PRO A 37 -2.78 1.76 -0.57
C PRO A 37 -3.10 1.71 0.92
N GLY A 38 -4.14 2.45 1.33
CA GLY A 38 -4.58 2.51 2.72
C GLY A 38 -4.65 3.94 3.24
N ALA A 39 -5.14 4.08 4.46
CA ALA A 39 -5.10 5.35 5.16
C ALA A 39 -3.76 5.51 5.90
N ARG A 40 -3.43 6.72 6.33
CA ARG A 40 -2.26 6.94 7.20
C ARG A 40 -2.38 6.07 8.46
N ASN A 41 -1.28 5.46 8.89
CA ASN A 41 -1.19 4.57 10.06
C ASN A 41 -1.98 3.25 9.95
N SER A 42 -2.47 2.86 8.76
CA SER A 42 -3.04 1.52 8.58
C SER A 42 -1.96 0.46 8.49
N GLU A 43 -2.27 -0.73 8.99
CA GLU A 43 -1.42 -1.92 8.80
C GLU A 43 -1.33 -2.29 7.31
N ILE A 44 -0.13 -2.57 6.84
CA ILE A 44 0.16 -2.94 5.45
C ILE A 44 1.00 -4.21 5.47
N ILE A 45 0.72 -5.11 4.52
CA ILE A 45 1.51 -6.34 4.32
C ILE A 45 2.31 -6.17 3.04
N LEU A 46 3.63 -6.22 3.17
CA LEU A 46 4.55 -6.27 2.03
C LEU A 46 4.79 -7.72 1.63
N LYS A 47 4.78 -7.99 0.32
CA LYS A 47 5.12 -9.29 -0.26
C LYS A 47 6.20 -9.07 -1.30
N VAL A 48 7.38 -9.64 -1.07
CA VAL A 48 8.45 -9.71 -2.06
C VAL A 48 8.25 -11.02 -2.81
N LEU A 49 8.11 -10.94 -4.13
CA LEU A 49 7.97 -12.08 -5.04
C LEU A 49 9.21 -12.18 -5.92
#